data_AF-A0A7K2YNC8-F1
#
_entry.id   AF-A0A7K2YNC8-F1
#
_cell.length_a   1.000
_cell.length_b   1.000
_cell.length_c   1.000
_cell.angle_alpha   90.00
_cell.angle_beta   90.00
_cell.angle_gamma   90.00
#
_symmetry.space_group_name_H-M   'P 1'
#
loop_
_entity.id
_entity.type
_entity.pdbx_description
1 polymer ?
#
loop_
_entity_poly.entity_id
_entity_poly.type
_entity_poly.pdbx_seq_one_letter_code
_entity_poly.pdbx_strand_id
1 'polypeptide(L)'
;MAATWASRFALHPALLDAALHALALAGLVTDDAKPAGASAGGLSLPFAFGGVRVHATRAQRVRVRTTSGPDGRADVELTDETGAPVATIRSLTLRPLARSGSATVDAVTDALHRTHWVPAEPPVPVTALRWGILGTAGTPLVDALAPAGSGIPVYPEPAACDASSAVVVASCPPPDPTGGARAQAAAMLRAADWALRLVQEWLAQPHLSRSRLVLVTS
;
A
#
# COMPACT_ATOMS: atom_id res chain seq x y z
N MET A 1 -32.85 16.62 0.60
CA MET A 1 -33.00 15.32 1.31
C MET A 1 -32.21 14.27 0.56
N ALA A 2 -31.03 13.89 1.04
CA ALA A 2 -30.22 12.86 0.41
C ALA A 2 -30.84 11.47 0.67
N ALA A 3 -31.25 10.78 -0.39
CA ALA A 3 -31.68 9.39 -0.30
C ALA A 3 -30.48 8.55 0.14
N THR A 4 -30.45 8.15 1.40
CA THR A 4 -29.44 7.23 1.91
C THR A 4 -29.57 5.91 1.15
N TRP A 5 -28.52 5.58 0.43
CA TRP A 5 -28.30 4.35 -0.34
C TRP A 5 -28.71 3.05 0.41
N ALA A 6 -28.77 3.09 1.74
CA ALA A 6 -29.34 2.05 2.61
C ALA A 6 -30.78 1.63 2.22
N SER A 7 -31.56 2.52 1.60
CA SER A 7 -32.97 2.26 1.24
C SER A 7 -33.16 1.43 -0.05
N ARG A 8 -32.09 1.09 -0.77
CA ARG A 8 -32.14 0.37 -2.06
C ARG A 8 -31.85 -1.14 -1.99
N PHE A 9 -31.50 -1.66 -0.81
CA PHE A 9 -31.19 -3.07 -0.65
C PHE A 9 -32.27 -3.80 0.16
N ALA A 10 -32.64 -5.00 -0.29
CA ALA A 10 -33.49 -5.89 0.51
C ALA A 10 -32.82 -6.22 1.85
N LEU A 11 -31.53 -6.55 1.79
CA LEU A 11 -30.62 -6.65 2.92
C LEU A 11 -29.32 -5.93 2.55
N HIS A 12 -28.83 -5.07 3.44
CA HIS A 12 -27.64 -4.28 3.20
C HIS A 12 -26.40 -5.18 3.06
N PRO A 13 -25.57 -5.05 1.99
CA PRO A 13 -24.42 -5.94 1.77
C PRO A 13 -23.45 -6.00 2.96
N ALA A 14 -23.09 -4.87 3.54
CA ALA A 14 -22.22 -4.85 4.73
C ALA A 14 -22.86 -5.48 5.98
N LEU A 15 -24.20 -5.45 6.12
CA LEU A 15 -24.87 -6.10 7.24
C LEU A 15 -24.88 -7.62 7.06
N LEU A 16 -25.06 -8.10 5.82
CA LEU A 16 -24.90 -9.51 5.48
C LEU A 16 -23.46 -9.97 5.69
N ASP A 17 -22.49 -9.22 5.21
CA ASP A 17 -21.06 -9.52 5.37
C ASP A 17 -20.65 -9.60 6.86
N ALA A 18 -21.06 -8.62 7.66
CA ALA A 18 -20.85 -8.63 9.11
C ALA A 18 -21.53 -9.84 9.79
N ALA A 19 -22.69 -10.29 9.29
CA ALA A 19 -23.33 -11.50 9.79
C ALA A 19 -22.52 -12.77 9.47
N LEU A 20 -21.86 -12.83 8.31
CA LEU A 20 -21.01 -13.95 7.92
C LEU A 20 -19.71 -14.02 8.72
N HIS A 21 -19.25 -12.91 9.33
CA HIS A 21 -18.12 -12.96 10.28
C HIS A 21 -18.37 -13.90 11.47
N ALA A 22 -19.63 -14.16 11.85
CA ALA A 22 -19.96 -15.12 12.90
C ALA A 22 -19.52 -16.55 12.57
N LEU A 23 -19.31 -16.88 11.29
CA LEU A 23 -18.78 -18.19 10.86
C LEU A 23 -17.36 -18.42 11.36
N ALA A 24 -16.55 -17.36 11.50
CA ALA A 24 -15.22 -17.45 12.10
C ALA A 24 -15.29 -17.78 13.59
N LEU A 25 -16.24 -17.16 14.32
CA LEU A 25 -16.45 -17.44 15.73
C LEU A 25 -16.98 -18.86 15.97
N ALA A 26 -17.76 -19.40 15.04
CA ALA A 26 -18.26 -20.78 15.08
C ALA A 26 -17.20 -21.85 14.73
N GLY A 27 -15.95 -21.45 14.47
CA GLY A 27 -14.88 -22.37 14.06
C GLY A 27 -15.09 -22.98 12.68
N LEU A 28 -16.02 -22.44 11.89
CA LEU A 28 -16.31 -22.87 10.52
C LEU A 28 -15.34 -22.25 9.51
N VAL A 29 -14.71 -21.14 9.89
CA VAL A 29 -13.55 -20.57 9.21
C VAL A 29 -12.34 -20.82 10.11
N THR A 30 -11.47 -21.75 9.71
CA THR A 30 -10.23 -22.07 10.44
C THR A 30 -9.09 -21.19 9.95
N ASP A 31 -8.37 -20.56 10.86
CA ASP A 31 -7.07 -19.94 10.60
C ASP A 31 -5.92 -20.80 11.16
N ASP A 32 -6.23 -22.07 11.50
CA ASP A 32 -5.33 -22.96 12.22
C ASP A 32 -4.06 -23.27 11.41
N ALA A 33 -2.99 -22.58 11.78
CA ALA A 33 -1.61 -23.02 11.62
C ALA A 33 -1.38 -24.27 12.51
N LYS A 34 -2.01 -25.39 12.18
CA LYS A 34 -1.71 -26.67 12.82
C LYS A 34 -0.43 -27.25 12.17
N PRO A 35 0.54 -27.77 12.95
CA PRO A 35 1.78 -28.31 12.39
C PRO A 35 1.48 -29.40 11.36
N ALA A 36 2.23 -29.32 10.26
CA ALA A 36 2.01 -30.05 9.02
C ALA A 36 1.76 -31.55 9.24
N GLY A 37 0.50 -31.95 9.03
CA GLY A 37 0.05 -33.34 9.10
C GLY A 37 -1.46 -33.40 8.96
N ALA A 38 -1.92 -33.43 7.70
CA ALA A 38 -3.32 -33.41 7.22
C ALA A 38 -3.97 -32.01 7.07
N SER A 39 -4.12 -31.63 5.79
CA SER A 39 -4.87 -30.49 5.24
C SER A 39 -4.29 -29.10 5.48
N ALA A 40 -3.85 -28.44 4.40
CA ALA A 40 -3.32 -27.09 4.39
C ALA A 40 -4.32 -26.08 5.01
N GLY A 41 -4.03 -25.63 6.24
CA GLY A 41 -4.78 -24.61 6.96
C GLY A 41 -4.68 -23.24 6.27
N GLY A 42 -5.78 -22.77 5.71
CA GLY A 42 -5.91 -21.46 5.09
C GLY A 42 -7.27 -20.85 5.40
N LEU A 43 -7.31 -19.52 5.42
CA LEU A 43 -8.53 -18.73 5.58
C LEU A 43 -9.61 -19.24 4.60
N SER A 44 -10.74 -19.70 5.12
CA SER A 44 -11.87 -20.15 4.31
C SER A 44 -12.88 -19.03 4.12
N LEU A 45 -13.27 -18.76 2.88
CA LEU A 45 -14.20 -17.67 2.54
C LEU A 45 -15.54 -18.21 2.02
N PRO A 46 -16.66 -17.51 2.27
CA PRO A 46 -17.93 -17.73 1.58
C PRO A 46 -17.75 -17.77 0.06
N PHE A 47 -18.12 -18.88 -0.58
CA PHE A 47 -17.91 -19.07 -2.02
C PHE A 47 -19.21 -19.31 -2.79
N ALA A 48 -20.08 -20.19 -2.29
CA ALA A 48 -21.35 -20.50 -2.96
C ALA A 48 -22.52 -20.50 -1.97
N PHE A 49 -23.62 -19.87 -2.37
CA PHE A 49 -24.84 -19.71 -1.58
C PHE A 49 -25.98 -20.51 -2.21
N GLY A 50 -26.65 -21.33 -1.42
CA GLY A 50 -27.78 -22.17 -1.81
C GLY A 50 -29.02 -21.92 -0.96
N GLY A 51 -30.19 -21.97 -1.59
CA GLY A 51 -31.47 -21.81 -0.91
C GLY A 51 -31.66 -20.47 -0.20
N VAL A 52 -31.13 -19.38 -0.77
CA VAL A 52 -31.24 -18.04 -0.21
C VAL A 52 -32.69 -17.56 -0.27
N ARG A 53 -33.23 -17.14 0.87
CA ARG A 53 -34.56 -16.51 0.97
C ARG A 53 -34.47 -15.26 1.83
N VAL A 54 -35.03 -14.15 1.35
CA VAL A 54 -35.21 -12.92 2.13
C VAL A 54 -36.67 -12.83 2.52
N HIS A 55 -36.94 -12.63 3.81
CA HIS A 55 -38.29 -12.60 4.39
C HIS A 55 -38.74 -11.19 4.72
N ALA A 56 -37.82 -10.36 5.22
CA ALA A 56 -38.07 -8.96 5.54
C ALA A 56 -37.04 -8.07 4.85
N THR A 57 -37.49 -6.92 4.34
CA THR A 57 -36.60 -5.91 3.75
C THR A 57 -36.34 -4.78 4.74
N ARG A 58 -35.12 -4.22 4.74
CA ARG A 58 -34.69 -3.05 5.55
C ARG A 58 -34.36 -3.31 7.04
N ALA A 59 -34.00 -4.53 7.40
CA ALA A 59 -33.41 -4.77 8.73
C ALA A 59 -32.11 -3.94 8.90
N GLN A 60 -31.98 -3.23 10.02
CA GLN A 60 -30.77 -2.48 10.38
C GLN A 60 -29.86 -3.25 11.34
N ARG A 61 -30.42 -4.27 12.02
CA ARG A 61 -29.74 -5.15 12.96
C ARG A 61 -30.26 -6.57 12.75
N VAL A 62 -29.40 -7.55 12.94
CA VAL A 62 -29.76 -8.96 12.86
C VAL A 62 -29.08 -9.76 13.97
N ARG A 63 -29.73 -10.83 14.41
CA ARG A 63 -29.14 -11.94 15.15
C ARG A 63 -28.85 -13.06 14.16
N VAL A 64 -27.71 -13.70 14.33
CA VAL A 64 -27.21 -14.73 13.42
C VAL A 64 -27.21 -16.07 14.14
N ARG A 65 -27.83 -17.07 13.54
CA ARG A 65 -27.65 -18.47 13.92
C ARG A 65 -26.94 -19.20 12.79
N THR A 66 -25.83 -19.84 13.12
CA THR A 66 -25.06 -20.68 12.20
C THR A 66 -25.10 -22.12 12.68
N THR A 67 -25.37 -23.06 11.79
CA THR A 67 -25.30 -24.49 12.08
C THR A 67 -24.42 -25.19 11.06
N SER A 68 -23.48 -26.00 11.53
CA SER A 68 -22.60 -26.81 10.69
C SER A 68 -23.41 -27.88 9.97
N GLY A 69 -23.30 -27.90 8.64
CA GLY A 69 -23.84 -28.95 7.78
C GLY A 69 -22.76 -29.96 7.38
N PRO A 70 -23.14 -31.02 6.62
CA PRO A 70 -22.18 -31.96 6.06
C PRO A 70 -21.21 -31.28 5.07
N ASP A 71 -20.05 -31.88 4.86
CA ASP A 71 -19.06 -31.49 3.85
C ASP A 71 -18.54 -30.04 3.97
N GLY A 72 -18.47 -29.50 5.19
CA GLY A 72 -17.96 -28.15 5.46
C GLY A 72 -18.92 -27.03 5.03
N ARG A 73 -20.20 -27.35 4.82
CA ARG A 73 -21.26 -26.37 4.53
C ARG A 73 -21.83 -25.79 5.82
N ALA A 74 -22.42 -24.61 5.75
CA ALA A 74 -23.12 -24.00 6.88
C ALA A 74 -24.54 -23.54 6.49
N ASP A 75 -25.48 -23.71 7.41
CA ASP A 75 -26.77 -23.04 7.36
C ASP A 75 -26.68 -21.72 8.14
N VAL A 76 -27.27 -20.65 7.58
CA VAL A 76 -27.29 -19.33 8.21
C VAL A 76 -28.72 -18.81 8.27
N GLU A 77 -29.18 -18.49 9.46
CA GLU A 77 -30.46 -17.83 9.68
C GLU A 77 -30.25 -16.45 10.31
N LEU A 78 -30.87 -15.44 9.71
CA LEU A 78 -30.87 -14.07 10.20
C LEU A 78 -32.27 -13.74 10.73
N THR A 79 -32.34 -13.31 11.98
CA THR A 79 -33.57 -12.79 12.60
C THR A 79 -33.36 -11.37 13.09
N ASP A 80 -34.44 -10.61 13.29
CA ASP A 80 -34.37 -9.31 13.96
C ASP A 80 -34.34 -9.47 15.50
N GLU A 81 -34.36 -8.36 16.23
CA GLU A 81 -34.39 -8.35 17.69
C GLU A 81 -35.65 -8.98 18.31
N THR A 82 -36.75 -9.04 17.56
CA THR A 82 -38.01 -9.68 17.96
C THR A 82 -38.02 -11.19 17.68
N GLY A 83 -37.06 -11.66 16.88
CA GLY A 83 -36.97 -13.05 16.43
C GLY A 83 -37.68 -13.30 15.10
N ALA A 84 -38.23 -12.28 14.45
CA ALA A 84 -38.83 -12.44 13.14
C ALA A 84 -37.76 -12.74 12.08
N PRO A 85 -38.02 -13.64 11.12
CA PRO A 85 -37.05 -14.01 10.10
C PRO A 85 -36.76 -12.83 9.17
N VAL A 86 -35.47 -12.57 8.93
CA VAL A 86 -34.97 -11.56 8.00
C VAL A 86 -34.47 -12.22 6.72
N ALA A 87 -33.58 -13.23 6.85
CA ALA A 87 -33.09 -14.01 5.71
C ALA A 87 -32.67 -15.42 6.14
N THR A 88 -32.61 -16.32 5.17
CA THR A 88 -32.16 -17.71 5.37
C THR A 88 -31.24 -18.11 4.22
N ILE A 89 -30.17 -18.82 4.55
CA ILE A 89 -29.24 -19.45 3.60
C ILE A 89 -29.15 -20.92 4.03
N ARG A 90 -29.64 -21.82 3.16
CA ARG A 90 -29.75 -23.27 3.44
C ARG A 90 -28.51 -24.06 3.06
N SER A 91 -27.54 -23.41 2.44
CA SER A 91 -26.25 -24.01 2.15
C SER A 91 -25.25 -22.92 1.84
N LEU A 92 -24.27 -22.74 2.70
CA LEU A 92 -23.14 -21.87 2.46
C LEU A 92 -21.89 -22.74 2.32
N THR A 93 -21.34 -22.79 1.10
CA THR A 93 -20.08 -23.50 0.84
C THR A 93 -18.94 -22.53 1.09
N LEU A 94 -18.03 -22.94 1.98
CA LEU A 94 -16.78 -22.22 2.21
C LEU A 94 -15.69 -22.82 1.32
N ARG A 95 -14.86 -21.95 0.73
CA ARG A 95 -13.71 -22.37 -0.06
C ARG A 95 -12.42 -21.94 0.63
N PRO A 96 -11.48 -22.86 0.85
CA PRO A 96 -10.15 -22.49 1.34
C PRO A 96 -9.47 -21.55 0.35
N LEU A 97 -8.96 -20.43 0.86
CA LEU A 97 -8.04 -19.59 0.12
C LEU A 97 -6.62 -20.06 0.46
N ALA A 98 -5.97 -20.70 -0.50
CA ALA A 98 -4.56 -21.04 -0.37
C ALA A 98 -3.76 -19.74 -0.21
N ARG A 99 -2.96 -19.62 0.86
CA ARG A 99 -1.96 -18.56 0.95
C ARG A 99 -0.91 -18.83 -0.12
N SER A 100 -1.05 -18.22 -1.31
CA SER A 100 -0.02 -18.26 -2.35
C SER A 100 1.05 -17.24 -2.01
N GLY A 101 1.96 -17.63 -1.12
CA GLY A 101 3.13 -16.86 -0.75
C GLY A 101 4.14 -17.84 -0.18
N SER A 102 5.36 -17.80 -0.71
CA SER A 102 6.49 -18.62 -0.29
C SER A 102 6.58 -18.73 1.24
N ALA A 103 6.53 -19.99 1.70
CA ALA A 103 7.19 -20.56 2.88
C ALA A 103 7.42 -19.67 4.12
N THR A 104 6.91 -20.18 5.25
CA THR A 104 7.62 -20.18 6.54
C THR A 104 8.08 -18.83 7.06
N VAL A 105 7.16 -17.89 7.13
CA VAL A 105 7.18 -16.98 8.25
C VAL A 105 5.85 -17.28 8.93
N ASP A 106 5.88 -18.16 9.95
CA ASP A 106 5.09 -17.87 11.14
C ASP A 106 5.23 -16.37 11.29
N ALA A 107 4.14 -15.62 11.17
CA ALA A 107 4.20 -14.19 11.37
C ALA A 107 4.81 -14.02 12.75
N VAL A 108 6.13 -13.81 12.81
CA VAL A 108 6.82 -13.38 14.01
C VAL A 108 6.48 -11.91 14.09
N THR A 109 5.19 -11.64 14.26
CA THR A 109 4.70 -10.44 14.90
C THR A 109 5.46 -10.38 16.22
N ASP A 110 6.33 -9.38 16.36
CA ASP A 110 7.37 -9.19 17.40
C ASP A 110 8.76 -9.82 17.20
N ALA A 111 9.22 -10.10 15.97
CA ALA A 111 10.65 -10.38 15.76
C ALA A 111 11.49 -9.11 15.98
N LEU A 112 12.56 -9.23 16.76
CA LEU A 112 13.64 -8.25 16.74
C LEU A 112 14.45 -8.41 15.45
N HIS A 113 14.35 -7.42 14.57
CA HIS A 113 15.15 -7.35 13.35
C HIS A 113 16.49 -6.69 13.63
N ARG A 114 17.55 -7.17 12.98
CA ARG A 114 18.89 -6.56 13.02
C ARG A 114 19.38 -6.29 11.61
N THR A 115 19.94 -5.10 11.39
CA THR A 115 20.66 -4.77 10.16
C THR A 115 21.95 -5.59 10.06
N HIS A 116 22.06 -6.39 9.01
CA HIS A 116 23.26 -7.14 8.67
C HIS A 116 23.71 -6.74 7.27
N TRP A 117 24.76 -5.92 7.21
CA TRP A 117 25.40 -5.56 5.95
C TRP A 117 26.33 -6.69 5.53
N VAL A 118 26.04 -7.31 4.38
CA VAL A 118 26.91 -8.30 3.76
C VAL A 118 27.78 -7.58 2.72
N PRO A 119 29.11 -7.83 2.67
CA PRO A 119 29.93 -7.31 1.59
C PRO A 119 29.38 -7.77 0.25
N ALA A 120 29.05 -6.83 -0.63
CA ALA A 120 28.74 -7.15 -2.01
C ALA A 120 30.02 -7.66 -2.70
N GLU A 121 29.89 -8.61 -3.63
CA GLU A 121 30.98 -8.87 -4.56
C GLU A 121 31.35 -7.54 -5.26
N PRO A 122 32.65 -7.22 -5.37
CA PRO A 122 33.06 -5.97 -6.00
C PRO A 122 32.47 -5.96 -7.41
N PRO A 123 31.70 -4.93 -7.79
CA PRO A 123 31.16 -4.87 -9.14
C PRO A 123 32.33 -4.93 -10.13
N VAL A 124 32.14 -5.66 -11.23
CA VAL A 124 32.99 -5.54 -12.43
C VAL A 124 33.25 -4.05 -12.63
N PRO A 125 34.49 -3.58 -12.90
CA PRO A 125 34.80 -2.16 -13.02
C PRO A 125 33.90 -1.50 -14.07
N VAL A 126 32.76 -1.00 -13.62
CA VAL A 126 31.99 -0.02 -14.37
C VAL A 126 32.84 1.23 -14.29
N THR A 127 33.19 1.81 -15.43
CA THR A 127 33.70 3.18 -15.48
C THR A 127 32.81 4.00 -14.57
N ALA A 128 33.36 4.47 -13.45
CA ALA A 128 32.60 5.21 -12.46
C ALA A 128 31.92 6.37 -13.20
N LEU A 129 30.59 6.36 -13.23
CA LEU A 129 29.82 7.43 -13.82
C LEU A 129 30.25 8.71 -13.12
N ARG A 130 30.75 9.69 -13.88
CA ARG A 130 31.03 11.01 -13.34
C ARG A 130 29.69 11.68 -13.07
N TRP A 131 29.52 12.20 -11.87
CA TRP A 131 28.31 12.88 -11.47
C TRP A 131 28.63 14.11 -10.64
N GLY A 132 27.69 15.05 -10.58
CA GLY A 132 27.80 16.27 -9.80
C GLY A 132 26.47 16.67 -9.17
N ILE A 133 26.50 17.75 -8.40
CA ILE A 133 25.34 18.26 -7.68
C ILE A 133 25.03 19.66 -8.18
N LEU A 134 23.77 19.93 -8.49
CA LEU A 134 23.29 21.27 -8.76
C LEU A 134 22.74 21.88 -7.45
N GLY A 135 23.40 22.93 -6.97
CA GLY A 135 23.03 23.62 -5.76
C GLY A 135 24.15 24.49 -5.21
N THR A 136 23.92 25.08 -4.03
CA THR A 136 24.90 25.89 -3.32
C THR A 136 25.47 25.14 -2.13
N ALA A 137 26.71 25.46 -1.75
CA ALA A 137 27.32 24.95 -0.54
C ALA A 137 26.47 25.27 0.71
N GLY A 138 26.46 24.36 1.69
CA GLY A 138 25.65 24.48 2.90
C GLY A 138 24.18 24.11 2.74
N THR A 139 23.82 23.44 1.63
CA THR A 139 22.51 22.79 1.49
C THR A 139 22.59 21.33 1.95
N PRO A 140 21.53 20.76 2.56
CA PRO A 140 21.56 19.40 3.08
C PRO A 140 21.99 18.35 2.04
N LEU A 141 21.62 18.53 0.77
CA LEU A 141 22.02 17.64 -0.32
C LEU A 141 23.53 17.72 -0.60
N VAL A 142 24.08 18.95 -0.70
CA VAL A 142 25.51 19.15 -0.95
C VAL A 142 26.34 18.64 0.21
N ASP A 143 25.92 18.92 1.45
CA ASP A 143 26.64 18.46 2.64
C ASP A 143 26.66 16.93 2.76
N ALA A 144 25.57 16.26 2.36
CA ALA A 144 25.47 14.81 2.39
C ALA A 144 26.22 14.12 1.24
N LEU A 145 26.20 14.69 0.04
CA LEU A 145 26.68 14.03 -1.18
C LEU A 145 28.03 14.54 -1.68
N ALA A 146 28.45 15.75 -1.36
CA ALA A 146 29.75 16.32 -1.74
C ALA A 146 30.51 16.86 -0.51
N PRO A 147 30.85 16.00 0.47
CA PRO A 147 31.67 16.42 1.60
C PRO A 147 33.06 16.89 1.13
N ALA A 148 33.72 17.71 1.94
CA ALA A 148 35.04 18.25 1.63
C ALA A 148 36.04 17.12 1.30
N GLY A 149 36.69 17.21 0.13
CA GLY A 149 37.64 16.21 -0.34
C GLY A 149 37.05 15.05 -1.17
N SER A 150 35.72 15.01 -1.37
CA SER A 150 35.07 13.99 -2.20
C SER A 150 35.39 14.07 -3.70
N GLY A 151 35.83 15.25 -4.17
CA GLY A 151 36.08 15.49 -5.60
C GLY A 151 34.79 15.57 -6.45
N ILE A 152 33.61 15.58 -5.83
CA ILE A 152 32.33 15.70 -6.51
C ILE A 152 32.08 17.19 -6.83
N PRO A 153 31.89 17.56 -8.09
CA PRO A 153 31.67 18.95 -8.47
C PRO A 153 30.27 19.43 -8.02
N VAL A 154 30.23 20.66 -7.50
CA VAL A 154 28.99 21.37 -7.14
C VAL A 154 28.83 22.54 -8.09
N TYR A 155 27.72 22.56 -8.82
CA TYR A 155 27.39 23.57 -9.81
C TYR A 155 26.30 24.50 -9.26
N PRO A 156 26.48 25.83 -9.31
CA PRO A 156 25.47 26.76 -8.82
C PRO A 156 24.24 26.82 -9.73
N GLU A 157 24.42 26.57 -11.02
CA GLU A 157 23.39 26.70 -12.05
C GLU A 157 23.66 25.76 -13.24
N PRO A 158 22.64 25.41 -14.06
CA PRO A 158 22.81 24.48 -15.18
C PRO A 158 23.90 24.91 -16.17
N ALA A 159 24.06 26.21 -16.44
CA ALA A 159 25.06 26.72 -17.37
C ALA A 159 26.51 26.48 -16.93
N ALA A 160 26.74 26.29 -15.62
CA ALA A 160 28.05 26.01 -15.05
C ALA A 160 28.38 24.51 -15.00
N CYS A 161 27.43 23.64 -15.34
CA CYS A 161 27.62 22.19 -15.32
C CYS A 161 28.66 21.75 -16.36
N ASP A 162 29.58 20.89 -15.95
CA ASP A 162 30.49 20.23 -16.89
C ASP A 162 29.76 19.07 -17.60
N ALA A 163 29.84 19.05 -18.93
CA ALA A 163 29.32 17.96 -19.77
C ALA A 163 29.99 16.59 -19.48
N SER A 164 31.13 16.57 -18.79
CA SER A 164 31.75 15.33 -18.30
C SER A 164 30.93 14.63 -17.21
N SER A 165 30.04 15.36 -16.52
CA SER A 165 29.08 14.79 -15.56
C SER A 165 27.92 14.13 -16.32
N ALA A 166 27.90 12.80 -16.33
CA ALA A 166 26.84 12.00 -16.93
C ALA A 166 25.51 12.14 -16.16
N VAL A 167 25.58 12.43 -14.85
CA VAL A 167 24.42 12.63 -13.97
C VAL A 167 24.62 13.88 -13.13
N VAL A 168 23.61 14.74 -13.06
CA VAL A 168 23.58 15.90 -12.15
C VAL A 168 22.35 15.81 -11.27
N VAL A 169 22.56 15.86 -9.95
CA VAL A 169 21.52 15.69 -8.94
C VAL A 169 21.11 17.06 -8.39
N ALA A 170 19.81 17.36 -8.35
CA ALA A 170 19.27 18.57 -7.74
C ALA A 170 18.19 18.21 -6.71
N SER A 171 18.15 18.93 -5.58
CA SER A 171 17.12 18.73 -4.56
C SER A 171 15.90 19.61 -4.88
N CYS A 172 14.73 19.00 -4.92
CA CYS A 172 13.49 19.76 -4.94
C CYS A 172 13.33 20.50 -3.60
N PRO A 173 12.94 21.79 -3.60
CA PRO A 173 12.68 22.53 -2.37
C PRO A 173 11.69 21.77 -1.48
N PRO A 174 12.03 21.50 -0.21
CA PRO A 174 11.13 20.77 0.67
C PRO A 174 9.88 21.61 0.96
N PRO A 175 8.69 20.99 1.10
CA PRO A 175 7.51 21.69 1.61
C PRO A 175 7.74 22.12 3.06
N ASP A 176 7.13 23.22 3.48
CA ASP A 176 7.12 23.63 4.88
C ASP A 176 6.26 22.63 5.69
N PRO A 177 6.86 21.84 6.59
CA PRO A 177 6.15 20.79 7.31
C PRO A 177 5.15 21.34 8.34
N THR A 178 5.21 22.63 8.66
CA THR A 178 4.37 23.26 9.69
C THR A 178 3.09 23.90 9.14
N GLY A 179 2.93 23.92 7.81
CA GLY A 179 1.81 24.57 7.13
C GLY A 179 0.52 23.75 7.09
N GLY A 180 -0.63 24.41 7.27
CA GLY A 180 -1.94 23.80 7.01
C GLY A 180 -2.17 23.47 5.52
N ALA A 181 -3.27 22.78 5.20
CA ALA A 181 -3.54 22.25 3.84
C ALA A 181 -3.38 23.26 2.69
N ARG A 182 -3.78 24.53 2.88
CA ARG A 182 -3.61 25.61 1.89
C ARG A 182 -2.13 25.98 1.69
N ALA A 183 -1.34 26.00 2.77
CA ALA A 183 0.10 26.26 2.70
C ALA A 183 0.82 25.10 1.98
N GLN A 184 0.38 23.87 2.23
CA GLN A 184 0.90 22.68 1.54
C GLN A 184 0.63 22.73 0.03
N ALA A 185 -0.60 23.07 -0.37
CA ALA A 185 -0.93 23.22 -1.79
C ALA A 185 -0.10 24.32 -2.47
N ALA A 186 0.12 25.45 -1.79
CA ALA A 186 0.98 26.51 -2.30
C ALA A 186 2.46 26.09 -2.37
N ALA A 187 2.94 25.28 -1.42
CA ALA A 187 4.30 24.72 -1.44
C ALA A 187 4.49 23.75 -2.62
N MET A 188 3.51 22.88 -2.90
CA MET A 188 3.54 21.98 -4.06
C MET A 188 3.58 22.76 -5.38
N LEU A 189 2.78 23.83 -5.51
CA LEU A 189 2.81 24.67 -6.71
C LEU A 189 4.17 25.38 -6.89
N ARG A 190 4.78 25.88 -5.80
CA ARG A 190 6.13 26.46 -5.86
C ARG A 190 7.21 25.44 -6.24
N ALA A 191 7.12 24.22 -5.71
CA ALA A 191 8.02 23.13 -6.05
C ALA A 191 7.89 22.73 -7.53
N ALA A 192 6.66 22.66 -8.05
CA ALA A 192 6.40 22.39 -9.46
C ALA A 192 6.90 23.50 -10.38
N ASP A 193 6.67 24.77 -10.03
CA ASP A 193 7.20 25.93 -10.76
C ASP A 193 8.74 25.92 -10.77
N TRP A 194 9.37 25.68 -9.62
CA TRP A 194 10.82 25.56 -9.51
C TRP A 194 11.36 24.42 -10.40
N ALA A 195 10.75 23.23 -10.32
CA ALA A 195 11.19 22.07 -11.10
C ALA A 195 11.03 22.31 -12.61
N LEU A 196 9.92 22.93 -13.02
CA LEU A 196 9.69 23.28 -14.42
C LEU A 196 10.72 24.28 -14.93
N ARG A 197 11.01 25.36 -14.17
CA ARG A 197 12.03 26.34 -14.52
C ARG A 197 13.40 25.69 -14.66
N LEU A 198 13.77 24.83 -13.70
CA LEU A 198 15.04 24.11 -13.75
C LEU A 198 15.14 23.20 -14.98
N VAL A 199 14.09 22.45 -15.30
CA VAL A 199 14.07 21.59 -16.51
C VAL A 199 14.18 22.43 -17.78
N GLN A 200 13.51 23.60 -17.85
CA GLN A 200 13.62 24.50 -18.99
C GLN A 200 15.03 25.07 -19.15
N GLU A 201 15.65 25.52 -18.05
CA GLU A 201 17.04 26.01 -18.03
C GLU A 201 18.03 24.93 -18.42
N TRP A 202 17.81 23.69 -17.96
CA TRP A 202 18.62 22.53 -18.31
C TRP A 202 18.52 22.20 -19.80
N LEU A 203 17.30 22.14 -20.35
CA LEU A 203 17.07 21.87 -21.78
C LEU A 203 17.60 22.98 -22.69
N ALA A 204 17.75 24.20 -22.16
CA ALA A 204 18.37 25.31 -22.86
C ALA A 204 19.91 25.19 -22.97
N GLN A 205 20.55 24.19 -22.35
CA GLN A 205 22.00 23.96 -22.41
C GLN A 205 22.37 22.84 -23.42
N PRO A 206 22.84 23.17 -24.64
CA PRO A 206 23.16 22.16 -25.65
C PRO A 206 24.29 21.21 -25.23
N HIS A 207 25.22 21.70 -24.39
CA HIS A 207 26.36 20.93 -23.89
C HIS A 207 25.94 19.83 -22.90
N LEU A 208 24.76 19.91 -22.30
CA LEU A 208 24.22 18.91 -21.36
C LEU A 208 23.30 17.89 -22.03
N SER A 209 23.21 17.87 -23.36
CA SER A 209 22.34 16.96 -24.12
C SER A 209 22.56 15.47 -23.85
N ARG A 210 23.74 15.09 -23.35
CA ARG A 210 24.07 13.71 -22.94
C ARG A 210 24.05 13.49 -21.42
N SER A 211 23.88 14.54 -20.65
CA SER A 211 23.81 14.49 -19.19
C SER A 211 22.37 14.26 -18.73
N ARG A 212 22.20 13.56 -17.61
CA ARG A 212 20.89 13.29 -17.01
C ARG A 212 20.69 14.16 -15.77
N LEU A 213 19.64 14.97 -15.77
CA LEU A 213 19.17 15.66 -14.57
C LEU A 213 18.33 14.72 -13.72
N VAL A 214 18.67 14.60 -12.43
CA VAL A 214 17.92 13.82 -11.43
C VAL A 214 17.40 14.76 -10.36
N LEU A 215 16.07 14.79 -10.19
CA LEU A 215 15.41 15.56 -9.13
C LEU A 215 15.15 14.64 -7.94
N VAL A 216 15.64 15.03 -6.76
CA VAL A 216 15.41 14.33 -5.50
C VAL A 216 14.29 15.03 -4.75
N THR A 217 13.20 14.29 -4.49
CA THR A 217 12.07 14.74 -3.67
C THR A 217 12.18 14.09 -2.29
N SER A 218 12.07 14.89 -1.22
CA SER A 218 12.05 14.44 0.17
C SER A 218 10.65 14.22 0.69
#